data_AF-A0A846Z3T7-F1
#
_entry.id   AF-A0A846Z3T7-F1
#
_cell.length_a   1.000
_cell.length_b   1.000
_cell.length_c   1.000
_cell.angle_alpha   90.00
_cell.angle_beta   90.00
_cell.angle_gamma   90.00
#
_symmetry.space_group_name_H-M   'P 1'
#
loop_
_entity.id
_entity.type
_entity.pdbx_description
1 polymer ?
#
loop_
_entity_poly.entity_id
_entity_poly.type
_entity_poly.pdbx_seq_one_letter_code
_entity_poly.pdbx_strand_id
1 'polypeptide(L)'
;MPDVIVFDLYGVIARTQTPQAIRRIEARHGALLDRFDALVYSCRIGVAKPDPRAYEICAERLGVEPADVLFFDDTERNIVAAREAGMRAELFTGPDQVRALAG
;
A
#
# COMPACT_ATOMS: atom_id res chain seq x y z
N MET A 1 6.46 -12.83 12.66
CA MET A 1 6.99 -12.00 11.55
C MET A 1 5.78 -11.52 10.78
N PRO A 2 5.73 -10.30 10.23
CA PRO A 2 4.53 -9.87 9.49
C PRO A 2 4.36 -10.79 8.28
N ASP A 3 3.18 -11.40 8.15
CA ASP A 3 2.91 -12.37 7.08
C ASP A 3 2.59 -11.68 5.74
N VAL A 4 2.34 -10.36 5.75
CA VAL A 4 2.01 -9.57 4.55
C VAL A 4 2.72 -8.21 4.53
N ILE A 5 3.31 -7.88 3.38
CA ILE A 5 4.01 -6.61 3.15
C ILE A 5 3.26 -5.81 2.10
N VAL A 6 2.82 -4.61 2.45
CA VAL A 6 2.12 -3.69 1.55
C VAL A 6 3.09 -2.59 1.11
N PHE A 7 3.45 -2.64 -0.17
CA PHE A 7 4.27 -1.62 -0.82
C PHE A 7 3.44 -0.58 -1.54
N ASP A 8 3.71 0.70 -1.25
CA ASP A 8 3.30 1.77 -2.13
C ASP A 8 4.25 1.86 -3.34
N LEU A 9 4.06 0.99 -4.33
CA LEU A 9 4.77 1.09 -5.61
C LEU A 9 4.00 2.04 -6.54
N TYR A 10 4.49 3.25 -6.72
CA TYR A 10 3.89 4.26 -7.62
C TYR A 10 2.42 4.62 -7.30
N GLY A 11 2.08 4.73 -6.01
CA GLY A 11 0.76 5.15 -5.62
C GLY A 11 -0.28 4.04 -5.77
N VAL A 12 -0.10 2.92 -5.09
CA VAL A 12 -1.22 2.04 -4.71
C VAL A 12 -2.15 2.79 -3.76
N ILE A 13 -1.68 3.87 -3.12
CA ILE A 13 -2.58 4.97 -2.73
C ILE A 13 -1.93 6.33 -3.05
N ALA A 14 -2.17 6.84 -4.27
CA ALA A 14 -1.73 8.17 -4.70
C ALA A 14 -2.77 9.27 -4.42
N ARG A 15 -2.25 10.50 -4.25
CA ARG A 15 -2.97 11.76 -3.99
C ARG A 15 -4.03 12.08 -5.06
N THR A 16 -3.90 11.53 -6.28
CA THR A 16 -4.98 11.41 -7.29
C THR A 16 -4.66 10.28 -8.27
N GLN A 17 -5.50 9.25 -8.35
CA GLN A 17 -5.43 8.23 -9.40
C GLN A 17 -6.54 8.50 -10.42
N THR A 18 -6.22 8.62 -11.71
CA THR A 18 -7.26 8.64 -12.76
C THR A 18 -7.31 7.28 -13.45
N PRO A 19 -8.47 6.88 -14.02
CA PRO A 19 -8.55 5.64 -14.80
C PRO A 19 -7.52 5.57 -15.94
N GLN A 20 -7.17 6.70 -16.56
CA GLN A 20 -6.12 6.74 -17.59
C GLN A 20 -4.72 6.48 -17.02
N ALA A 21 -4.41 6.99 -15.83
CA ALA A 21 -3.11 6.78 -15.20
C ALA A 21 -2.90 5.30 -14.83
N ILE A 22 -3.95 4.66 -14.29
CA ILE A 22 -3.90 3.22 -13.97
C ILE A 22 -3.62 2.39 -15.22
N ARG A 23 -4.34 2.64 -16.32
CA ARG A 23 -4.11 1.91 -17.58
C ARG A 23 -2.67 2.02 -18.08
N ARG A 24 -2.02 3.17 -17.89
CA ARG A 24 -0.61 3.35 -18.28
C ARG A 24 0.35 2.56 -17.39
N ILE A 25 0.08 2.51 -16.08
CA ILE A 25 0.88 1.73 -15.12
C ILE A 25 0.73 0.23 -15.42
N GLU A 26 -0.51 -0.25 -15.56
CA GLU A 26 -0.81 -1.65 -15.90
C GLU A 26 -0.15 -2.05 -17.23
N ALA A 27 -0.25 -1.22 -18.28
CA ALA A 27 0.37 -1.51 -19.57
C ALA A 27 1.91 -1.54 -19.53
N ARG A 28 2.54 -0.72 -18.67
CA ARG A 28 4.00 -0.65 -18.58
C ARG A 28 4.60 -1.68 -17.61
N HIS A 29 3.85 -2.08 -16.60
CA HIS A 29 4.35 -2.85 -15.46
C HIS A 29 3.55 -4.12 -15.15
N GLY A 30 2.64 -4.56 -16.04
CA GLY A 30 1.75 -5.71 -15.81
C GLY A 30 2.44 -6.94 -15.19
N ALA A 31 3.54 -7.40 -15.77
CA ALA A 31 4.29 -8.55 -15.25
C ALA A 31 4.87 -8.36 -13.82
N LEU A 32 5.12 -7.11 -13.40
CA LEU A 32 5.52 -6.79 -12.03
C LEU A 32 4.29 -6.77 -11.10
N LEU A 33 3.16 -6.26 -11.59
CA LEU A 33 1.91 -6.19 -10.84
C LEU A 33 1.33 -7.57 -10.53
N ASP A 34 1.60 -8.57 -11.37
CA ASP A 34 1.23 -9.97 -11.15
C ASP A 34 1.90 -10.60 -9.91
N ARG A 35 2.90 -9.93 -9.32
CA ARG A 35 3.57 -10.38 -8.09
C ARG A 35 2.84 -9.95 -6.81
N PHE A 36 1.79 -9.15 -6.93
CA PHE A 36 1.01 -8.67 -5.79
C PHE A 36 -0.30 -9.45 -5.69
N ASP A 37 -0.62 -9.93 -4.49
CA ASP A 37 -1.86 -10.67 -4.23
C ASP A 37 -3.11 -9.79 -4.38
N ALA A 38 -2.97 -8.49 -4.15
CA ALA A 38 -4.04 -7.51 -4.32
C ALA A 38 -3.53 -6.18 -4.87
N LEU A 39 -4.33 -5.58 -5.76
CA LEU A 39 -4.13 -4.23 -6.27
C LEU A 39 -5.28 -3.34 -5.81
N VAL A 40 -4.97 -2.37 -4.96
CA VAL A 40 -5.94 -1.39 -4.44
C VAL A 40 -5.66 -0.03 -5.08
N TYR A 41 -6.72 0.65 -5.50
CA TYR A 41 -6.62 1.92 -6.20
C TYR A 41 -7.62 2.89 -5.59
N SER A 42 -7.14 3.98 -4.97
CA SER A 42 -7.96 5.07 -4.39
C SER A 42 -9.10 5.51 -5.29
N CYS A 43 -8.90 5.63 -6.61
CA CYS A 43 -9.98 6.03 -7.52
C CYS A 43 -11.02 4.94 -7.81
N ARG A 44 -10.69 3.67 -7.60
CA ARG A 44 -11.63 2.55 -7.69
C ARG A 44 -12.41 2.37 -6.38
N ILE A 45 -11.80 2.71 -5.24
CA ILE A 45 -12.42 2.55 -3.90
C ILE A 45 -13.04 3.84 -3.34
N GLY A 46 -12.79 5.00 -3.96
CA GLY A 46 -13.37 6.30 -3.59
C GLY A 46 -12.77 6.96 -2.34
N VAL A 47 -11.73 6.37 -1.75
CA VAL A 47 -11.01 6.88 -0.56
C VAL A 47 -9.50 6.82 -0.77
N ALA A 48 -8.76 7.70 -0.09
CA ALA A 48 -7.31 7.77 -0.21
C ALA A 48 -6.64 8.00 1.15
N LYS A 49 -5.37 7.60 1.29
CA LYS A 49 -4.54 7.94 2.44
C LYS A 49 -4.55 9.46 2.63
N PRO A 50 -4.60 9.93 3.88
CA PRO A 50 -4.50 9.16 5.12
C PRO A 50 -5.85 8.80 5.75
N ASP A 51 -6.94 8.69 4.97
CA ASP A 51 -8.22 8.20 5.49
C ASP A 51 -8.07 6.76 5.99
N PRO A 52 -8.41 6.44 7.26
CA PRO A 52 -8.31 5.09 7.84
C PRO A 52 -8.94 4.00 6.97
N ARG A 53 -10.05 4.31 6.29
CA ARG A 53 -10.76 3.37 5.42
C ARG A 53 -9.90 2.84 4.28
N ALA A 54 -8.92 3.62 3.81
CA ALA A 54 -8.02 3.17 2.75
C ALA A 54 -7.12 2.03 3.22
N TYR A 55 -6.71 2.02 4.48
CA TYR A 55 -5.89 0.96 5.09
C TYR A 55 -6.74 -0.26 5.41
N GLU A 56 -7.93 -0.06 5.97
CA GLU A 56 -8.91 -1.13 6.25
C GLU A 56 -9.25 -1.92 4.98
N ILE A 57 -9.56 -1.23 3.88
CA ILE A 57 -9.85 -1.86 2.58
C ILE A 57 -8.64 -2.66 2.06
N CYS A 58 -7.41 -2.19 2.29
CA CYS A 58 -6.22 -2.94 1.91
C CYS A 58 -6.09 -4.25 2.70
N ALA A 59 -6.28 -4.21 4.02
CA ALA A 59 -6.26 -5.41 4.86
C ALA A 59 -7.37 -6.40 4.46
N GLU A 60 -8.58 -5.90 4.23
CA GLU A 60 -9.73 -6.71 3.77
C GLU A 60 -9.45 -7.38 2.42
N ARG A 61 -8.87 -6.65 1.45
CA ARG A 61 -8.51 -7.19 0.12
C ARG A 61 -7.44 -8.26 0.19
N LEU A 62 -6.56 -8.20 1.18
CA LEU A 62 -5.52 -9.19 1.44
C LEU A 62 -6.04 -10.36 2.30
N GLY A 63 -7.22 -10.23 2.90
CA GLY A 63 -7.81 -11.25 3.77
C GLY A 63 -7.09 -11.40 5.11
N VAL A 64 -6.48 -10.33 5.62
CA VAL A 64 -5.70 -10.33 6.87
C VAL A 64 -6.17 -9.23 7.82
N GLU A 65 -5.79 -9.34 9.09
CA GLU A 65 -6.03 -8.27 10.07
C GLU A 65 -5.04 -7.11 9.84
N PRO A 66 -5.41 -5.85 10.15
CA PRO A 66 -4.48 -4.72 10.03
C PRO A 66 -3.16 -4.93 10.79
N ALA A 67 -3.20 -5.62 11.93
CA ALA A 67 -2.01 -5.91 12.74
C ALA A 67 -0.98 -6.82 12.05
N ASP A 68 -1.41 -7.59 11.04
CA ASP A 68 -0.54 -8.49 10.27
C ASP A 68 0.12 -7.78 9.08
N VAL A 69 -0.24 -6.52 8.83
CA VAL A 69 0.27 -5.71 7.72
C VAL A 69 1.48 -4.89 8.14
N LEU A 70 2.58 -5.04 7.38
CA LEU A 70 3.69 -4.08 7.35
C LEU A 70 3.53 -3.13 6.16
N PHE A 71 3.27 -1.86 6.45
CA PHE A 71 3.03 -0.81 5.48
C PHE A 71 4.26 0.11 5.28
N PHE A 72 4.61 0.40 4.03
CA PHE A 72 5.66 1.36 3.68
C PHE A 72 5.11 2.53 2.85
N ASP A 73 5.52 3.75 3.20
CA ASP A 73 5.15 5.00 2.53
C ASP A 73 6.27 6.04 2.69
N ASP A 74 6.41 6.99 1.78
CA ASP A 74 7.40 8.06 1.85
C ASP A 74 6.89 9.32 2.57
N THR A 75 5.63 9.32 3.01
CA THR A 75 4.95 10.45 3.65
C THR A 75 4.61 10.13 5.10
N GLU A 76 5.22 10.86 6.04
CA GLU A 76 5.03 10.67 7.50
C GLU A 76 3.56 10.68 7.95
N ARG A 77 2.74 11.56 7.37
CA ARG A 77 1.29 11.64 7.67
C ARG A 77 0.57 10.32 7.38
N ASN A 78 0.98 9.60 6.34
CA ASN A 78 0.39 8.30 6.00
C ASN A 78 0.88 7.20 6.94
N ILE A 79 2.11 7.30 7.46
CA ILE A 79 2.65 6.37 8.46
C ILE A 79 1.88 6.49 9.77
N VAL A 80 1.63 7.73 10.23
CA VAL A 80 0.83 7.98 11.44
C VAL A 80 -0.56 7.39 11.30
N ALA A 81 -1.26 7.68 10.20
CA ALA A 81 -2.62 7.17 9.99
C ALA A 81 -2.69 5.64 9.83
N ALA A 82 -1.68 5.02 9.19
CA ALA A 82 -1.60 3.56 9.11
C ALA A 82 -1.47 2.92 10.50
N ARG A 83 -0.64 3.51 11.37
CA ARG A 83 -0.48 3.05 12.77
C ARG A 83 -1.76 3.23 13.57
N GLU A 84 -2.46 4.35 13.39
CA GLU A 84 -3.78 4.58 14.00
C GLU A 84 -4.84 3.58 13.52
N ALA A 85 -4.74 3.12 12.26
CA ALA A 85 -5.57 2.06 11.70
C ALA A 85 -5.14 0.63 12.14
N GLY A 86 -4.17 0.50 13.05
CA GLY A 86 -3.74 -0.77 13.63
C GLY A 86 -2.66 -1.51 12.84
N MET A 87 -2.09 -0.90 11.80
CA MET A 87 -1.00 -1.50 11.03
C MET A 87 0.38 -1.23 11.64
N ARG A 88 1.33 -2.13 11.37
CA ARG A 88 2.75 -1.76 11.48
C ARG A 88 3.10 -0.91 10.27
N ALA A 89 3.72 0.25 10.47
CA ALA A 89 4.10 1.13 9.36
C ALA A 89 5.49 1.75 9.56
N GLU A 90 6.23 1.88 8.46
CA GLU A 90 7.60 2.42 8.44
C GLU A 90 7.77 3.41 7.29
N LEU A 91 8.39 4.56 7.58
CA LEU A 91 8.75 5.53 6.55
C LEU A 91 9.78 4.90 5.60
N PHE A 92 9.46 4.88 4.31
CA PHE A 92 10.32 4.29 3.29
C PHE A 92 11.55 5.17 3.04
N THR A 93 12.73 4.60 3.28
CA THR A 93 14.03 5.27 3.07
C THR A 93 14.88 4.59 2.01
N GLY A 94 14.53 3.37 1.60
CA GLY A 94 15.22 2.65 0.55
C GLY A 94 15.01 1.13 0.61
N PRO A 95 15.42 0.41 -0.43
CA PRO A 95 15.17 -1.03 -0.56
C PRO A 95 15.92 -1.90 0.46
N ASP A 96 17.05 -1.42 1.02
CA ASP A 96 17.79 -2.14 2.06
C ASP A 96 17.01 -2.23 3.37
N GLN A 97 16.30 -1.15 3.73
CA GLN A 97 15.39 -1.14 4.88
C GLN A 97 14.30 -2.20 4.73
N VAL A 98 13.72 -2.30 3.54
CA VAL A 98 12.70 -3.30 3.22
C VAL A 98 13.26 -4.69 3.42
N ARG A 99 14.40 -5.00 2.80
CA ARG A 99 15.06 -6.32 2.91
C ARG A 99 15.34 -6.70 4.36
N ALA A 100 15.72 -5.74 5.20
CA ALA A 100 16.01 -5.99 6.62
C ALA A 100 14.75 -6.25 7.47
N LEU A 101 13.59 -5.73 7.07
CA LEU A 101 12.33 -5.84 7.83
C LEU A 101 11.40 -6.94 7.30
N ALA A 102 11.55 -7.31 6.02
CA ALA A 102 10.72 -8.25 5.27
C ALA A 102 11.42 -9.58 4.93
N GLY A 103 12.74 -9.66 5.09
CA GLY A 103 13.52 -10.89 4.96
C GLY A 103 13.61 -11.65 6.27
#